data_AF-A0A1Y4D3K1-F1
#
_entry.id   AF-A0A1Y4D3K1-F1
#
_cell.length_a   1.000
_cell.length_b   1.000
_cell.length_c   1.000
_cell.angle_alpha   90.00
_cell.angle_beta   90.00
_cell.angle_gamma   90.00
#
_symmetry.space_group_name_H-M   'P 1'
#
loop_
_entity.id
_entity.type
_entity.pdbx_description
1 polymer ?
#
loop_
_entity_poly.entity_id
_entity_poly.type
_entity_poly.pdbx_seq_one_letter_code
_entity_poly.pdbx_strand_id
1 'polypeptide(L)'
;MRTKHMSFRERRERLRKLLAERALDALVVTYPSNRYYLSGFELHDVQFNESSGTLVVTRSGRDYLITDGRYEDAARQFFSEDEIYIYRRNYIHTLNLVLSMCGVRIGFESDSVSARRAGLMQARRRLEPCNGLVERLRLHKDADEIAALKKSFALNHAMLKWVPTILKEGMTERELAWKIEHYFRENGASELAFPSIVAFGGNAALPHAIPSERPLQENTGILLDVGCRVDSYCSDQTRSFWFGEKESDFFLLTRDIVARVQEEVIKSMEPGVPLSKLAWKAQHIFEDAGVADHFTHGLGHGVGLDTHEQPSFNTGSKAVLEPGMTVTVEPGLYYTDKLGIRLEVTVLVEENGITVL
;
A
#
# COMPACT_ATOMS: atom_id res chain seq x y z
N MET A 1 6.70 10.27 -21.18
CA MET A 1 7.05 8.87 -21.55
C MET A 1 8.55 8.60 -21.41
N ARG A 2 9.47 9.26 -22.14
CA ARG A 2 10.92 8.95 -22.08
C ARG A 2 11.54 8.94 -20.67
N THR A 3 11.20 9.90 -19.80
CA THR A 3 11.70 9.96 -18.41
C THR A 3 11.19 8.79 -17.55
N LYS A 4 9.89 8.46 -17.64
CA LYS A 4 9.33 7.25 -16.97
C LYS A 4 9.96 5.95 -17.47
N HIS A 5 10.28 5.83 -18.76
CA HIS A 5 10.99 4.64 -19.26
C HIS A 5 12.43 4.53 -18.72
N MET A 6 13.10 5.66 -18.48
CA MET A 6 14.43 5.66 -17.87
C MET A 6 14.37 5.16 -16.41
N SER A 7 13.37 5.58 -15.62
CA SER A 7 13.26 5.15 -14.22
C SER A 7 12.99 3.65 -14.07
N PHE A 8 12.17 3.04 -14.93
CA PHE A 8 11.94 1.58 -14.92
C PHE A 8 13.20 0.77 -15.25
N ARG A 9 13.99 1.22 -16.23
CA ARG A 9 15.27 0.56 -16.55
C ARG A 9 16.24 0.65 -15.37
N GLU A 10 16.37 1.81 -14.74
CA GLU A 10 17.23 1.99 -13.56
C GLU A 10 16.81 1.12 -12.37
N ARG A 11 15.49 0.93 -12.16
CA ARG A 11 14.95 -0.02 -11.16
C ARG A 11 15.36 -1.45 -11.47
N ARG A 12 15.31 -1.87 -12.74
CA ARG A 12 15.79 -3.20 -13.18
C ARG A 12 17.30 -3.36 -13.00
N GLU A 13 18.11 -2.33 -13.27
CA GLU A 13 19.54 -2.37 -12.99
C GLU A 13 19.85 -2.50 -11.48
N ARG A 14 19.09 -1.82 -10.62
CA ARG A 14 19.19 -1.98 -9.16
C ARG A 14 18.83 -3.42 -8.75
N LEU A 15 17.76 -3.99 -9.31
CA LEU A 15 17.39 -5.38 -9.06
C LEU A 15 18.49 -6.36 -9.48
N ARG A 16 19.14 -6.15 -10.63
CA ARG A 16 20.24 -7.04 -11.10
C ARG A 16 21.42 -7.12 -10.13
N LYS A 17 21.72 -6.04 -9.41
CA LYS A 17 22.73 -6.06 -8.34
C LYS A 17 22.31 -7.02 -7.22
N LEU A 18 21.05 -6.98 -6.81
CA LEU A 18 20.50 -7.91 -5.82
C LEU A 18 20.47 -9.37 -6.32
N LEU A 19 20.20 -9.59 -7.61
CA LEU A 19 20.32 -10.93 -8.20
C LEU A 19 21.75 -11.46 -8.14
N ALA A 20 22.75 -10.60 -8.40
CA ALA A 20 24.15 -10.97 -8.29
C ALA A 20 24.56 -11.32 -6.85
N GLU A 21 24.11 -10.54 -5.86
CA GLU A 21 24.34 -10.83 -4.42
C GLU A 21 23.76 -12.19 -4.00
N ARG A 22 22.61 -12.58 -4.55
CA ARG A 22 21.96 -13.88 -4.29
C ARG A 22 22.46 -15.00 -5.21
N ALA A 23 23.35 -14.69 -6.14
CA ALA A 23 23.83 -15.59 -7.20
C ALA A 23 22.67 -16.24 -7.98
N LEU A 24 21.65 -15.45 -8.30
CA LEU A 24 20.53 -15.80 -9.18
C LEU A 24 20.84 -15.34 -10.61
N ASP A 25 20.40 -16.11 -11.59
CA ASP A 25 20.49 -15.77 -13.02
C ASP A 25 19.28 -14.97 -13.50
N ALA A 26 18.11 -15.19 -12.88
CA ALA A 26 16.90 -14.41 -13.14
C ALA A 26 15.93 -14.44 -11.95
N LEU A 27 14.97 -13.51 -11.97
CA LEU A 27 13.81 -13.48 -11.08
C LEU A 27 12.52 -13.48 -11.91
N VAL A 28 11.62 -14.40 -11.58
CA VAL A 28 10.25 -14.42 -12.07
C VAL A 28 9.39 -13.54 -11.18
N VAL A 29 8.92 -12.43 -11.74
CA VAL A 29 8.12 -11.40 -11.08
C VAL A 29 6.66 -11.55 -11.52
N THR A 30 5.85 -12.02 -10.58
CA THR A 30 4.42 -12.31 -10.76
C THR A 30 3.51 -11.40 -9.95
N TYR A 31 4.03 -10.75 -8.92
CA TYR A 31 3.24 -9.80 -8.14
C TYR A 31 2.98 -8.53 -8.95
N PRO A 32 1.72 -8.11 -9.17
CA PRO A 32 1.38 -7.01 -10.09
C PRO A 32 2.10 -5.70 -9.80
N SER A 33 2.19 -5.31 -8.52
CA SER A 33 2.87 -4.09 -8.09
C SER A 33 4.37 -4.12 -8.34
N ASN A 34 5.00 -5.30 -8.23
CA ASN A 34 6.42 -5.48 -8.54
C ASN A 34 6.67 -5.46 -10.06
N ARG A 35 5.79 -6.11 -10.84
CA ARG A 35 5.81 -6.05 -12.31
C ARG A 35 5.71 -4.62 -12.79
N TYR A 36 4.73 -3.87 -12.31
CA TYR A 36 4.54 -2.46 -12.65
C TYR A 36 5.72 -1.61 -12.19
N TYR A 37 6.20 -1.77 -10.96
CA TYR A 37 7.34 -1.03 -10.43
C TYR A 37 8.58 -1.14 -11.33
N LEU A 38 8.85 -2.32 -11.88
CA LEU A 38 10.04 -2.60 -12.68
C LEU A 38 9.87 -2.28 -14.18
N SER A 39 8.64 -2.13 -14.68
CA SER A 39 8.40 -2.08 -16.12
C SER A 39 7.39 -1.04 -16.61
N GLY A 40 6.54 -0.53 -15.73
CA GLY A 40 5.36 0.29 -16.09
C GLY A 40 4.21 -0.51 -16.70
N PHE A 41 4.39 -1.81 -16.92
CA PHE A 41 3.38 -2.66 -17.53
C PHE A 41 2.39 -3.16 -16.49
N GLU A 42 1.13 -2.74 -16.65
CA GLU A 42 -0.09 -3.21 -15.98
C GLU A 42 0.05 -3.40 -14.45
N LEU A 43 -0.49 -2.45 -13.68
CA LEU A 43 -0.49 -2.49 -12.21
C LEU A 43 -1.44 -3.53 -11.62
N HIS A 44 -2.47 -3.93 -12.37
CA HIS A 44 -3.54 -4.77 -11.84
C HIS A 44 -3.61 -6.12 -12.53
N ASP A 45 -4.00 -7.12 -11.74
CA ASP A 45 -4.56 -8.38 -12.20
C ASP A 45 -6.00 -8.41 -11.68
N VAL A 46 -6.99 -8.50 -12.59
CA VAL A 46 -8.41 -8.31 -12.23
C VAL A 46 -8.93 -9.40 -11.30
N GLN A 47 -8.39 -10.63 -11.43
CA GLN A 47 -8.80 -11.79 -10.65
C GLN A 47 -7.61 -12.73 -10.42
N PHE A 48 -7.68 -13.60 -9.43
CA PHE A 48 -6.60 -14.58 -9.16
C PHE A 48 -6.27 -15.50 -10.36
N ASN A 49 -7.29 -15.84 -11.16
CA ASN A 49 -7.17 -16.67 -12.36
C ASN A 49 -6.85 -15.87 -13.63
N GLU A 50 -6.84 -14.53 -13.57
CA GLU A 50 -6.56 -13.64 -14.69
C GLU A 50 -5.34 -12.77 -14.40
N SER A 51 -4.28 -12.92 -15.19
CA SER A 51 -3.08 -12.10 -15.05
C SER A 51 -2.83 -11.28 -16.29
N SER A 52 -2.35 -10.05 -16.09
CA SER A 52 -1.87 -9.20 -17.17
C SER A 52 -0.53 -9.66 -17.72
N GLY A 53 0.24 -10.45 -16.96
CA GLY A 53 1.47 -11.07 -17.43
C GLY A 53 2.51 -11.27 -16.33
N THR A 54 3.67 -11.76 -16.74
CA THR A 54 4.80 -12.07 -15.85
C THR A 54 6.07 -11.48 -16.44
N LEU A 55 6.79 -10.74 -15.61
CA LEU A 55 8.09 -10.18 -15.97
C LEU A 55 9.19 -11.15 -15.52
N VAL A 56 10.17 -11.39 -16.37
CA VAL A 56 11.39 -12.13 -16.03
C VAL A 56 12.56 -11.17 -16.19
N VAL A 57 13.15 -10.75 -15.07
CA VAL A 57 14.35 -9.90 -15.07
C VAL A 57 15.57 -10.80 -14.97
N THR A 58 16.48 -10.70 -15.94
CA THR A 58 17.70 -11.52 -15.95
C THR A 58 18.91 -10.71 -15.49
N ARG A 59 19.87 -11.41 -14.87
CA ARG A 59 21.15 -10.83 -14.46
C ARG A 59 22.03 -10.45 -15.66
N SER A 60 21.85 -11.10 -16.82
CA SER A 60 22.62 -10.83 -18.04
C SER A 60 22.19 -9.53 -18.76
N GLY A 61 21.04 -8.96 -18.41
CA GLY A 61 20.58 -7.68 -18.98
C GLY A 61 19.41 -7.78 -19.96
N ARG A 62 19.02 -8.98 -20.37
CA ARG A 62 17.89 -9.20 -21.30
C ARG A 62 16.65 -9.61 -20.53
N ASP A 63 15.64 -8.76 -20.47
CA ASP A 63 14.41 -9.04 -19.75
C ASP A 63 13.33 -9.58 -20.68
N TYR A 64 12.35 -10.27 -20.12
CA TYR A 64 11.27 -10.87 -20.88
C TYR A 64 9.92 -10.56 -20.25
N LEU A 65 8.95 -10.16 -21.06
CA LEU A 65 7.56 -10.01 -20.64
C LEU A 65 6.73 -11.12 -21.28
N ILE A 66 6.13 -11.96 -20.43
CA ILE A 66 5.21 -13.01 -20.86
C ILE A 66 3.79 -12.52 -20.62
N THR A 67 2.98 -12.40 -21.67
CA THR A 67 1.58 -11.95 -21.57
C THR A 67 0.70 -12.64 -22.61
N ASP A 68 -0.59 -12.32 -22.67
CA ASP A 68 -1.49 -12.80 -23.72
C ASP A 68 -1.89 -11.68 -24.69
N GLY A 69 -2.57 -12.06 -25.79
CA GLY A 69 -2.88 -11.14 -26.89
C GLY A 69 -3.75 -9.94 -26.49
N ARG A 70 -4.40 -9.95 -25.31
CA ARG A 70 -5.17 -8.79 -24.83
C ARG A 70 -4.27 -7.60 -24.47
N TYR A 71 -3.01 -7.87 -24.10
CA TYR A 71 -2.07 -6.87 -23.60
C TYR A 71 -0.88 -6.63 -24.53
N GLU A 72 -0.90 -7.17 -25.76
CA GLU A 72 0.23 -7.06 -26.70
C GLU A 72 0.56 -5.60 -27.03
N ASP A 73 -0.45 -4.76 -27.30
CA ASP A 73 -0.25 -3.34 -27.60
C ASP A 73 0.23 -2.54 -26.37
N ALA A 74 -0.21 -2.91 -25.17
CA ALA A 74 0.28 -2.33 -23.93
C ALA A 74 1.75 -2.70 -23.69
N ALA A 75 2.12 -3.97 -23.93
CA ALA A 75 3.48 -4.47 -23.79
C ALA A 75 4.46 -3.75 -24.71
N ARG A 76 4.07 -3.50 -25.97
CA ARG A 76 4.88 -2.79 -26.98
C ARG A 76 5.21 -1.33 -26.61
N GLN A 77 4.52 -0.74 -25.63
CA GLN A 77 4.87 0.59 -25.13
C GLN A 77 6.13 0.58 -24.25
N PHE A 78 6.48 -0.57 -23.65
CA PHE A 78 7.55 -0.67 -22.65
C PHE A 78 8.68 -1.62 -23.03
N PHE A 79 8.42 -2.58 -23.93
CA PHE A 79 9.36 -3.63 -24.33
C PHE A 79 9.50 -3.72 -25.85
N SER A 80 10.67 -4.17 -26.29
CA SER A 80 10.94 -4.47 -27.70
C SER A 80 10.24 -5.77 -28.10
N GLU A 81 9.93 -5.93 -29.39
CA GLU A 81 9.19 -7.10 -29.89
C GLU A 81 9.85 -8.44 -29.53
N ASP A 82 11.19 -8.49 -29.51
CA ASP A 82 11.95 -9.70 -29.17
C ASP A 82 12.02 -9.99 -27.65
N GLU A 83 11.52 -9.08 -26.81
CA GLU A 83 11.40 -9.24 -25.36
C GLU A 83 9.99 -9.70 -24.95
N ILE A 84 9.00 -9.65 -25.86
CA ILE A 84 7.60 -9.94 -25.59
C ILE A 84 7.24 -11.36 -26.05
N TYR A 85 6.69 -12.16 -25.14
CA TYR A 85 6.28 -13.54 -25.39
C TYR A 85 4.78 -13.70 -25.17
N ILE A 86 4.02 -13.70 -26.28
CA ILE A 86 2.57 -13.84 -26.26
C ILE A 86 2.16 -15.31 -26.17
N TYR A 87 1.58 -15.72 -25.04
CA TYR A 87 0.99 -17.05 -24.90
C TYR A 87 -0.47 -17.06 -25.38
N ARG A 88 -0.88 -18.17 -26.00
CA ARG A 88 -2.29 -18.40 -26.39
C ARG A 88 -3.06 -19.17 -25.31
N ARG A 89 -2.83 -20.48 -25.22
CA ARG A 89 -3.55 -21.37 -24.29
C ARG A 89 -2.70 -21.90 -23.14
N ASN A 90 -1.37 -21.83 -23.26
CA ASN A 90 -0.47 -22.46 -22.31
C ASN A 90 0.61 -21.48 -21.84
N TYR A 91 0.23 -20.70 -20.83
CA TYR A 91 1.13 -19.81 -20.10
C TYR A 91 2.37 -20.57 -19.59
N ILE A 92 2.19 -21.73 -18.97
CA ILE A 92 3.27 -22.53 -18.37
C ILE A 92 4.29 -22.98 -19.42
N HIS A 93 3.84 -23.37 -20.62
CA HIS A 93 4.75 -23.72 -21.70
C HIS A 93 5.61 -22.53 -22.12
N THR A 94 4.99 -21.36 -22.29
CA THR A 94 5.69 -20.13 -22.68
C THR A 94 6.65 -19.67 -21.58
N LEU A 95 6.24 -19.73 -20.32
CA LEU A 95 7.11 -19.47 -19.18
C LEU A 95 8.32 -20.40 -19.20
N ASN A 96 8.13 -21.72 -19.34
CA ASN A 96 9.25 -22.66 -19.39
C ASN A 96 10.18 -22.43 -20.59
N LEU A 97 9.65 -21.98 -21.73
CA LEU A 97 10.44 -21.56 -22.89
C LEU A 97 11.27 -20.32 -22.58
N VAL A 98 10.68 -19.28 -22.00
CA VAL A 98 11.42 -18.07 -21.59
C VAL A 98 12.49 -18.39 -20.57
N LEU A 99 12.10 -19.15 -19.54
CA LEU A 99 13.05 -19.61 -18.54
C LEU A 99 14.19 -20.35 -19.22
N SER A 100 13.95 -21.20 -20.24
CA SER A 100 14.99 -21.93 -20.98
C SER A 100 16.25 -21.10 -21.35
N MET A 101 16.08 -19.80 -21.55
CA MET A 101 17.11 -18.82 -21.94
C MET A 101 17.78 -18.05 -20.77
N CYS A 102 17.29 -18.22 -19.53
CA CYS A 102 17.59 -17.36 -18.38
C CYS A 102 18.65 -17.94 -17.40
N GLY A 103 19.45 -18.94 -17.79
CA GLY A 103 20.44 -19.56 -16.89
C GLY A 103 19.89 -20.75 -16.08
N VAL A 104 20.47 -21.05 -14.91
CA VAL A 104 20.15 -22.26 -14.11
C VAL A 104 19.47 -21.93 -12.80
N ARG A 105 19.92 -20.89 -12.07
CA ARG A 105 19.38 -20.51 -10.76
C ARG A 105 18.36 -19.40 -10.91
N ILE A 106 17.09 -19.72 -10.70
CA ILE A 106 15.99 -18.77 -10.92
C ILE A 106 15.22 -18.58 -9.62
N GLY A 107 15.11 -17.32 -9.20
CA GLY A 107 14.22 -16.92 -8.12
C GLY A 107 12.79 -16.76 -8.63
N PHE A 108 11.81 -16.93 -7.76
CA PHE A 108 10.43 -16.54 -8.03
C PHE A 108 9.75 -16.00 -6.77
N GLU A 109 8.78 -15.11 -6.94
CA GLU A 109 8.00 -14.51 -5.86
C GLU A 109 6.97 -15.51 -5.29
N SER A 110 7.42 -16.38 -4.39
CA SER A 110 6.60 -17.45 -3.81
C SER A 110 5.32 -16.98 -3.12
N ASP A 111 5.26 -15.75 -2.62
CA ASP A 111 4.04 -15.22 -1.98
C ASP A 111 2.92 -14.93 -2.99
N SER A 112 3.26 -14.79 -4.28
CA SER A 112 2.32 -14.49 -5.36
C SER A 112 2.08 -15.66 -6.32
N VAL A 113 2.73 -16.81 -6.09
CA VAL A 113 2.66 -17.99 -6.95
C VAL A 113 1.99 -19.15 -6.22
N SER A 114 0.92 -19.71 -6.80
CA SER A 114 0.30 -20.91 -6.25
C SER A 114 1.22 -22.13 -6.31
N ALA A 115 1.13 -23.02 -5.32
CA ALA A 115 1.89 -24.27 -5.29
C ALA A 115 1.76 -25.09 -6.58
N ARG A 116 0.55 -25.08 -7.20
CA ARG A 116 0.32 -25.69 -8.51
C ARG A 116 1.16 -25.04 -9.61
N ARG A 117 1.20 -23.70 -9.69
CA ARG A 117 2.00 -22.99 -10.71
C ARG A 117 3.49 -23.23 -10.48
N ALA A 118 3.96 -23.15 -9.24
CA ALA A 118 5.35 -23.44 -8.89
C ALA A 118 5.77 -24.86 -9.29
N GLY A 119 4.92 -25.87 -9.03
CA GLY A 119 5.20 -27.26 -9.42
C GLY A 119 5.21 -27.53 -10.93
N LEU A 120 4.66 -26.62 -11.74
CA LEU A 120 4.64 -26.72 -13.21
C LEU A 120 5.81 -25.96 -13.88
N MET A 121 6.57 -25.18 -13.12
CA MET A 121 7.83 -24.60 -13.58
C MET A 121 8.88 -25.73 -13.59
N GLN A 122 9.45 -26.05 -14.75
CA GLN A 122 10.17 -27.31 -14.98
C GLN A 122 11.51 -27.44 -14.25
N ALA A 123 11.83 -28.69 -13.91
CA ALA A 123 12.94 -29.15 -13.07
C ALA A 123 14.34 -29.18 -13.71
N ARG A 124 14.54 -28.75 -14.96
CA ARG A 124 15.92 -28.62 -15.54
C ARG A 124 16.69 -27.41 -14.98
N ARG A 125 16.16 -26.78 -13.94
CA ARG A 125 16.54 -25.49 -13.35
C ARG A 125 16.44 -25.60 -11.84
N ARG A 126 17.27 -24.85 -11.13
CA ARG A 126 17.15 -24.69 -9.68
C ARG A 126 16.23 -23.51 -9.41
N LEU A 127 14.96 -23.81 -9.14
CA LEU A 127 13.98 -22.82 -8.72
C LEU A 127 14.09 -22.60 -7.21
N GLU A 128 14.17 -21.34 -6.80
CA GLU A 128 14.34 -20.95 -5.40
C GLU A 128 13.26 -19.92 -5.04
N PRO A 129 12.45 -20.16 -3.98
CA PRO A 129 11.57 -19.13 -3.42
C PRO A 129 12.38 -17.88 -3.07
N CYS A 130 11.99 -16.73 -3.60
CA CYS A 130 12.73 -15.48 -3.44
C CYS A 130 11.75 -14.29 -3.34
N ASN A 131 11.29 -14.02 -2.12
CA ASN A 131 10.48 -12.85 -1.80
C ASN A 131 11.36 -11.68 -1.33
N GLY A 132 10.84 -10.46 -1.41
CA GLY A 132 11.45 -9.29 -0.77
C GLY A 132 12.53 -8.58 -1.60
N LEU A 133 12.90 -9.07 -2.78
CA LEU A 133 13.93 -8.41 -3.60
C LEU A 133 13.43 -7.11 -4.23
N VAL A 134 12.21 -7.11 -4.77
CA VAL A 134 11.63 -5.92 -5.40
C VAL A 134 11.06 -4.99 -4.34
N GLU A 135 10.49 -5.55 -3.28
CA GLU A 135 9.97 -4.82 -2.12
C GLU A 135 11.07 -4.01 -1.43
N ARG A 136 12.30 -4.54 -1.34
CA ARG A 136 13.46 -3.77 -0.85
C ARG A 136 13.77 -2.53 -1.69
N LEU A 137 13.48 -2.57 -2.99
CA LEU A 137 13.64 -1.39 -3.85
C LEU A 137 12.50 -0.40 -3.64
N ARG A 138 11.26 -0.90 -3.56
CA ARG A 138 10.04 -0.10 -3.33
C ARG A 138 10.00 0.56 -1.96
N LEU A 139 10.72 0.00 -0.98
CA LEU A 139 10.84 0.53 0.36
C LEU A 139 11.31 1.99 0.36
N HIS A 140 12.24 2.33 -0.55
CA HIS A 140 12.79 3.67 -0.72
C HIS A 140 12.25 4.31 -2.00
N LYS A 141 11.37 5.29 -1.82
CA LYS A 141 10.65 5.96 -2.90
C LYS A 141 11.60 6.89 -3.64
N ASP A 142 11.62 6.77 -4.96
CA ASP A 142 12.30 7.75 -5.80
C ASP A 142 11.45 9.04 -5.99
N ALA A 143 12.03 10.06 -6.61
CA ALA A 143 11.40 11.38 -6.73
C ALA A 143 10.06 11.36 -7.48
N ASP A 144 9.91 10.49 -8.48
CA ASP A 144 8.65 10.35 -9.23
C ASP A 144 7.57 9.71 -8.35
N GLU A 145 7.94 8.73 -7.53
CA GLU A 145 7.04 8.07 -6.57
C GLU A 145 6.57 9.05 -5.50
N ILE A 146 7.49 9.83 -4.92
CA ILE A 146 7.18 10.85 -3.91
C ILE A 146 6.24 11.91 -4.49
N ALA A 147 6.45 12.33 -5.75
CA ALA A 147 5.57 13.29 -6.41
C ALA A 147 4.16 12.73 -6.62
N ALA A 148 4.02 11.46 -7.01
CA ALA A 148 2.73 10.80 -7.15
C ALA A 148 2.01 10.63 -5.81
N LEU A 149 2.73 10.21 -4.76
CA LEU A 149 2.23 10.11 -3.39
C LEU A 149 1.70 11.46 -2.91
N LYS A 150 2.47 12.54 -3.04
CA LYS A 150 2.03 13.90 -2.64
C LYS A 150 0.73 14.33 -3.32
N LYS A 151 0.53 13.98 -4.60
CA LYS A 151 -0.74 14.25 -5.29
C LYS A 151 -1.90 13.42 -4.73
N SER A 152 -1.66 12.13 -4.49
CA SER A 152 -2.66 11.24 -3.92
C SER A 152 -3.11 11.70 -2.53
N PHE A 153 -2.16 12.03 -1.66
CA PHE A 153 -2.43 12.58 -0.32
C PHE A 153 -3.10 13.95 -0.38
N ALA A 154 -2.69 14.85 -1.29
CA ALA A 154 -3.34 16.15 -1.45
C ALA A 154 -4.82 16.02 -1.85
N LEU A 155 -5.15 15.06 -2.72
CA LEU A 155 -6.53 14.77 -3.09
C LEU A 155 -7.32 14.19 -1.89
N ASN A 156 -6.72 13.28 -1.12
CA ASN A 156 -7.32 12.75 0.10
C ASN A 156 -7.61 13.84 1.15
N HIS A 157 -6.65 14.73 1.39
CA HIS A 157 -6.83 15.91 2.25
C HIS A 157 -7.96 16.82 1.77
N ALA A 158 -8.09 17.04 0.47
CA ALA A 158 -9.16 17.85 -0.10
C ALA A 158 -10.54 17.21 0.12
N MET A 159 -10.63 15.89 -0.09
CA MET A 159 -11.83 15.11 0.16
C MET A 159 -12.23 15.16 1.65
N LEU A 160 -11.29 14.94 2.57
CA LEU A 160 -11.54 15.00 4.02
C LEU A 160 -12.00 16.39 4.49
N LYS A 161 -11.54 17.47 3.86
CA LYS A 161 -12.04 18.84 4.11
C LYS A 161 -13.42 19.06 3.52
N TRP A 162 -13.75 18.40 2.43
CA TRP A 162 -15.04 18.51 1.77
C TRP A 162 -16.15 17.75 2.51
N VAL A 163 -15.88 16.56 3.06
CA VAL A 163 -16.91 15.72 3.68
C VAL A 163 -17.77 16.46 4.72
N PRO A 164 -17.22 17.21 5.69
CA PRO A 164 -18.03 17.94 6.67
C PRO A 164 -19.06 18.89 6.05
N THR A 165 -18.81 19.39 4.83
CA THR A 165 -19.70 20.33 4.12
C THR A 165 -20.95 19.68 3.54
N ILE A 166 -20.97 18.34 3.42
CA ILE A 166 -22.09 17.60 2.81
C ILE A 166 -22.86 16.74 3.80
N LEU A 167 -22.39 16.62 5.04
CA LEU A 167 -23.04 15.80 6.06
C LEU A 167 -24.42 16.37 6.42
N LYS A 168 -25.37 15.47 6.57
CA LYS A 168 -26.73 15.79 7.00
C LYS A 168 -27.28 14.61 7.80
N GLU A 169 -28.11 14.92 8.78
CA GLU A 169 -28.85 13.90 9.52
C GLU A 169 -29.62 12.98 8.56
N GLY A 170 -29.62 11.69 8.86
CA GLY A 170 -30.26 10.66 8.04
C GLY A 170 -29.42 10.13 6.87
N MET A 171 -28.31 10.78 6.50
CA MET A 171 -27.38 10.21 5.49
C MET A 171 -26.83 8.88 6.00
N THR A 172 -26.83 7.84 5.19
CA THR A 172 -26.27 6.55 5.62
C THR A 172 -24.75 6.47 5.40
N GLU A 173 -24.09 5.57 6.14
CA GLU A 173 -22.65 5.30 5.94
C GLU A 173 -22.36 4.93 4.48
N ARG A 174 -23.20 4.07 3.87
CA ARG A 174 -23.06 3.66 2.47
C ARG A 174 -23.27 4.82 1.49
N GLU A 175 -24.22 5.72 1.75
CA GLU A 175 -24.42 6.92 0.94
C GLU A 175 -23.20 7.83 0.98
N LEU A 176 -22.60 8.02 2.17
CA LEU A 176 -21.39 8.81 2.32
C LEU A 176 -20.19 8.13 1.64
N ALA A 177 -20.01 6.82 1.80
CA ALA A 177 -18.96 6.05 1.13
C ALA A 177 -19.02 6.22 -0.41
N TRP A 178 -20.23 6.14 -0.99
CA TRP A 178 -20.43 6.39 -2.42
C TRP A 178 -20.06 7.83 -2.82
N LYS A 179 -20.45 8.82 -2.01
CA LYS A 179 -20.11 10.23 -2.25
C LYS A 179 -18.59 10.48 -2.20
N ILE A 180 -17.88 9.79 -1.31
CA ILE A 180 -16.42 9.85 -1.21
C ILE A 180 -15.76 9.25 -2.45
N GLU A 181 -16.18 8.05 -2.88
CA GLU A 181 -15.65 7.45 -4.11
C GLU A 181 -15.92 8.33 -5.34
N HIS A 182 -17.14 8.86 -5.45
CA HIS A 182 -17.51 9.78 -6.51
C HIS A 182 -16.63 11.03 -6.50
N TYR A 183 -16.40 11.63 -5.32
CA TYR A 183 -15.51 12.78 -5.19
C TYR A 183 -14.10 12.45 -5.69
N PHE A 184 -13.53 11.32 -5.29
CA PHE A 184 -12.20 10.93 -5.74
C PHE A 184 -12.10 10.78 -7.25
N ARG A 185 -13.05 10.08 -7.88
CA ARG A 185 -13.05 9.87 -9.34
C ARG A 185 -13.20 11.18 -10.12
N GLU A 186 -14.11 12.05 -9.70
CA GLU A 186 -14.33 13.35 -10.35
C GLU A 186 -13.15 14.33 -10.18
N ASN A 187 -12.28 14.10 -9.19
CA ASN A 187 -11.12 14.95 -8.90
C ASN A 187 -9.78 14.30 -9.27
N GLY A 188 -9.80 13.28 -10.13
CA GLY A 188 -8.60 12.76 -10.80
C GLY A 188 -7.97 11.52 -10.19
N ALA A 189 -8.61 10.87 -9.21
CA ALA A 189 -8.20 9.53 -8.81
C ALA A 189 -8.60 8.50 -9.88
N SER A 190 -7.71 7.55 -10.17
CA SER A 190 -8.04 6.43 -11.06
C SER A 190 -8.98 5.44 -10.37
N GLU A 191 -8.84 5.28 -9.05
CA GLU A 191 -9.62 4.36 -8.22
C GLU A 191 -9.43 4.68 -6.73
N LEU A 192 -10.17 3.95 -5.88
CA LEU A 192 -9.89 3.87 -4.45
C LEU A 192 -8.62 3.05 -4.21
N ALA A 193 -7.86 3.42 -3.17
CA ALA A 193 -6.72 2.61 -2.74
C ALA A 193 -7.18 1.31 -2.04
N PHE A 194 -8.34 1.36 -1.38
CA PHE A 194 -9.01 0.25 -0.69
C PHE A 194 -10.49 0.61 -0.47
N PRO A 195 -11.37 -0.36 -0.15
CA PRO A 195 -12.76 -0.07 0.17
C PRO A 195 -12.86 0.90 1.36
N SER A 196 -13.50 2.05 1.13
CA SER A 196 -13.64 3.09 2.16
C SER A 196 -14.36 2.59 3.40
N ILE A 197 -13.81 2.91 4.56
CA ILE A 197 -14.44 2.72 5.86
C ILE A 197 -15.14 4.04 6.20
N VAL A 198 -16.45 3.92 6.42
CA VAL A 198 -17.31 5.01 6.90
C VAL A 198 -18.12 4.43 8.05
N ALA A 199 -17.88 4.93 9.25
CA ALA A 199 -18.46 4.37 10.45
C ALA A 199 -19.02 5.46 11.37
N PHE A 200 -20.29 5.34 11.73
CA PHE A 200 -20.99 6.26 12.61
C PHE A 200 -21.23 5.63 13.98
N GLY A 201 -21.01 6.41 15.04
CA GLY A 201 -21.25 6.03 16.43
C GLY A 201 -20.57 4.71 16.79
N GLY A 202 -21.34 3.78 17.35
CA GLY A 202 -20.82 2.48 17.77
C GLY A 202 -20.20 1.64 16.64
N ASN A 203 -20.55 1.87 15.37
CA ASN A 203 -19.92 1.15 14.25
C ASN A 203 -18.42 1.50 14.11
N ALA A 204 -18.02 2.70 14.55
CA ALA A 204 -16.62 3.12 14.54
C ALA A 204 -15.74 2.28 15.48
N ALA A 205 -16.33 1.53 16.42
CA ALA A 205 -15.60 0.59 17.28
C ALA A 205 -15.09 -0.65 16.52
N LEU A 206 -15.46 -0.85 15.26
CA LEU A 206 -14.91 -1.89 14.40
C LEU A 206 -13.75 -1.28 13.57
N PRO A 207 -12.49 -1.71 13.77
CA PRO A 207 -11.34 -1.15 13.02
C PRO A 207 -11.50 -1.24 11.51
N HIS A 208 -12.14 -2.31 11.03
CA HIS A 208 -12.46 -2.60 9.63
C HIS A 208 -13.98 -2.52 9.36
N ALA A 209 -14.66 -1.52 9.90
CA ALA A 209 -16.09 -1.32 9.68
C ALA A 209 -16.43 -1.28 8.19
N ILE A 210 -17.45 -2.03 7.79
CA ILE A 210 -18.01 -1.97 6.44
C ILE A 210 -19.15 -0.95 6.47
N PRO A 211 -19.18 0.07 5.58
CA PRO A 211 -20.27 1.02 5.51
C PRO A 211 -21.63 0.32 5.38
N SER A 212 -22.55 0.64 6.29
CA SER A 212 -23.87 0.02 6.39
C SER A 212 -25.01 1.00 6.03
N GLU A 213 -26.25 0.57 6.25
CA GLU A 213 -27.44 1.44 6.15
C GLU A 213 -27.65 2.30 7.39
N ARG A 214 -26.71 2.30 8.35
CA ARG A 214 -26.82 3.09 9.57
C ARG A 214 -26.94 4.58 9.22
N PRO A 215 -28.01 5.26 9.63
CA PRO A 215 -28.16 6.69 9.39
C PRO A 215 -27.28 7.49 10.35
N LEU A 216 -26.76 8.61 9.86
CA LEU A 216 -26.10 9.62 10.68
C LEU A 216 -27.12 10.29 11.59
N GLN A 217 -26.82 10.36 12.87
CA GLN A 217 -27.66 11.00 13.89
C GLN A 217 -26.91 12.18 14.50
N GLU A 218 -27.64 13.17 14.99
CA GLU A 218 -27.04 14.27 15.74
C GLU A 218 -26.27 13.76 16.96
N ASN A 219 -25.19 14.45 17.33
CA ASN A 219 -24.30 14.11 18.45
C ASN A 219 -23.66 12.71 18.31
N THR A 220 -23.10 12.44 17.13
CA THR A 220 -22.50 11.15 16.78
C THR A 220 -21.05 11.32 16.33
N GLY A 221 -20.15 10.48 16.84
CA GLY A 221 -18.80 10.36 16.33
C GLY A 221 -18.78 9.69 14.96
N ILE A 222 -17.93 10.19 14.06
CA ILE A 222 -17.71 9.65 12.72
C ILE A 222 -16.24 9.24 12.63
N LEU A 223 -15.98 8.07 12.07
CA LEU A 223 -14.65 7.62 11.65
C LEU A 223 -14.68 7.38 10.13
N LEU A 224 -13.77 8.05 9.42
CA LEU A 224 -13.54 7.85 8.00
C LEU A 224 -12.11 7.35 7.84
N ASP A 225 -11.94 6.18 7.24
CA ASP A 225 -10.65 5.65 6.80
C ASP A 225 -10.72 5.35 5.31
N VAL A 226 -9.94 6.11 4.55
CA VAL A 226 -10.17 6.37 3.14
C VAL A 226 -8.86 6.65 2.44
N GLY A 227 -8.77 6.17 1.20
CA GLY A 227 -7.59 6.31 0.37
C GLY A 227 -7.96 6.30 -1.10
N CYS A 228 -7.19 7.03 -1.91
CA CYS A 228 -7.35 7.05 -3.36
C CYS A 228 -6.03 6.73 -4.06
N ARG A 229 -6.10 6.42 -5.36
CA ARG A 229 -4.93 6.22 -6.21
C ARG A 229 -4.83 7.35 -7.23
N VAL A 230 -3.70 8.05 -7.22
CA VAL A 230 -3.35 9.09 -8.21
C VAL A 230 -1.99 8.77 -8.79
N ASP A 231 -1.84 8.84 -10.11
CA ASP A 231 -0.59 8.48 -10.82
C ASP A 231 -0.03 7.11 -10.39
N SER A 232 -0.93 6.15 -10.11
CA SER A 232 -0.64 4.79 -9.64
C SER A 232 -0.22 4.64 -8.18
N TYR A 233 -0.15 5.70 -7.36
CA TYR A 233 0.25 5.61 -5.95
C TYR A 233 -0.92 5.86 -4.99
N CYS A 234 -0.99 5.06 -3.93
CA CYS A 234 -2.02 5.10 -2.90
C CYS A 234 -1.81 6.27 -1.93
N SER A 235 -2.92 6.80 -1.43
CA SER A 235 -2.98 7.52 -0.16
C SER A 235 -3.74 6.69 0.86
N ASP A 236 -3.47 6.94 2.14
CA ASP A 236 -4.14 6.28 3.25
C ASP A 236 -4.26 7.23 4.44
N GLN A 237 -5.50 7.53 4.84
CA GLN A 237 -5.80 8.52 5.88
C GLN A 237 -7.10 8.23 6.61
N THR A 238 -6.96 8.09 7.92
CA THR A 238 -8.07 8.07 8.86
C THR A 238 -8.27 9.40 9.60
N ARG A 239 -9.52 9.87 9.68
CA ARG A 239 -9.96 10.94 10.59
C ARG A 239 -11.17 10.52 11.40
N SER A 240 -11.19 10.90 12.67
CA SER A 240 -12.39 10.87 13.51
C SER A 240 -12.82 12.27 13.91
N PHE A 241 -14.10 12.58 13.76
CA PHE A 241 -14.67 13.88 14.10
C PHE A 241 -16.12 13.72 14.56
N TRP A 242 -16.71 14.81 15.08
CA TRP A 242 -18.04 14.80 15.67
C TRP A 242 -19.06 15.47 14.76
N PHE A 243 -20.25 14.87 14.64
CA PHE A 243 -21.40 15.49 14.01
C PHE A 243 -22.39 15.92 15.09
N GLY A 244 -22.53 17.24 15.28
CA GLY A 244 -23.45 17.86 16.23
C GLY A 244 -22.80 19.02 16.99
N GLU A 245 -23.59 19.74 17.80
CA GLU A 245 -23.15 20.98 18.45
C GLU A 245 -22.14 20.77 19.58
N LYS A 246 -22.23 19.65 20.31
CA LYS A 246 -21.40 19.40 21.50
C LYS A 246 -20.77 18.02 21.49
N GLU A 247 -19.45 17.97 21.42
CA GLU A 247 -18.67 16.74 21.57
C GLU A 247 -18.90 16.15 22.98
N SER A 248 -19.08 14.83 23.06
CA SER A 248 -19.18 14.16 24.36
C SER A 248 -17.83 14.13 25.08
N ASP A 249 -17.84 14.19 26.42
CA ASP A 249 -16.61 14.11 27.23
C ASP A 249 -15.81 12.83 26.93
N PHE A 250 -16.50 11.72 26.67
CA PHE A 250 -15.86 10.45 26.30
C PHE A 250 -15.19 10.50 24.93
N PHE A 251 -15.81 11.16 23.95
CA PHE A 251 -15.20 11.38 22.64
C PHE A 251 -13.95 12.26 22.75
N LEU A 252 -14.06 13.40 23.45
CA LEU A 252 -12.95 14.33 23.68
C LEU A 252 -11.76 13.64 24.34
N LEU A 253 -11.99 12.98 25.47
CA LEU A 253 -10.94 12.26 26.20
C LEU A 253 -10.25 11.21 25.32
N THR A 254 -11.04 10.39 24.62
CA THR A 254 -10.49 9.33 23.75
C THR A 254 -9.68 9.93 22.60
N ARG A 255 -10.19 10.98 21.94
CA ARG A 255 -9.52 11.67 20.85
C ARG A 255 -8.20 12.27 21.30
N ASP A 256 -8.20 12.92 22.47
CA ASP A 256 -7.03 13.60 22.99
C ASP A 256 -5.92 12.60 23.38
N ILE A 257 -6.27 11.42 23.88
CA ILE A 257 -5.30 10.32 24.10
C ILE A 257 -4.71 9.84 22.78
N VAL A 258 -5.55 9.54 21.77
CA VAL A 258 -5.08 9.09 20.45
C VAL A 258 -4.19 10.15 19.77
N ALA A 259 -4.61 11.41 19.82
CA ALA A 259 -3.86 12.53 19.27
C ALA A 259 -2.51 12.71 19.97
N ARG A 260 -2.47 12.61 21.30
CA ARG A 260 -1.22 12.64 22.07
C ARG A 260 -0.28 11.52 21.66
N VAL A 261 -0.78 10.30 21.49
CA VAL A 261 0.05 9.17 21.01
C VAL A 261 0.63 9.46 19.64
N GLN A 262 -0.21 9.87 18.68
CA GLN A 262 0.24 10.17 17.32
C GLN A 262 1.31 11.26 17.31
N GLU A 263 1.06 12.37 18.00
CA GLU A 263 1.98 13.51 18.08
C GLU A 263 3.31 13.10 18.71
N GLU A 264 3.28 12.36 19.82
CA GLU A 264 4.47 11.93 20.53
C GLU A 264 5.31 10.92 19.75
N VAL A 265 4.66 10.05 18.97
CA VAL A 265 5.34 9.16 18.02
C VAL A 265 6.00 9.98 16.93
N ILE A 266 5.26 10.84 16.22
CA ILE A 266 5.77 11.64 15.10
C ILE A 266 6.95 12.53 15.53
N LYS A 267 6.86 13.19 16.69
CA LYS A 267 7.97 13.99 17.25
C LYS A 267 9.25 13.20 17.48
N SER A 268 9.14 11.88 17.64
CA SER A 268 10.26 10.97 17.89
C SER A 268 10.77 10.30 16.61
N MET A 269 10.15 10.57 15.45
CA MET A 269 10.54 9.99 14.18
C MET A 269 11.68 10.80 13.56
N GLU A 270 12.81 10.13 13.35
CA GLU A 270 13.94 10.64 12.58
C GLU A 270 14.67 9.45 11.93
N PRO A 271 15.47 9.68 10.87
CA PRO A 271 16.32 8.65 10.27
C PRO A 271 17.17 7.94 11.32
N GLY A 272 17.25 6.61 11.22
CA GLY A 272 18.00 5.76 12.14
C GLY A 272 17.22 5.29 13.36
N VAL A 273 16.00 5.78 13.61
CA VAL A 273 15.17 5.30 14.73
C VAL A 273 14.51 3.96 14.39
N PRO A 274 14.64 2.93 15.25
CA PRO A 274 13.91 1.67 15.08
C PRO A 274 12.39 1.85 15.22
N LEU A 275 11.61 1.28 14.29
CA LEU A 275 10.14 1.36 14.36
C LEU A 275 9.58 0.68 15.62
N SER A 276 10.17 -0.42 16.07
CA SER A 276 9.73 -1.09 17.30
C SER A 276 9.84 -0.19 18.54
N LYS A 277 10.87 0.67 18.62
CA LYS A 277 11.02 1.64 19.72
C LYS A 277 9.86 2.63 19.76
N LEU A 278 9.45 3.13 18.59
CA LEU A 278 8.34 4.06 18.46
C LEU A 278 6.99 3.38 18.73
N ALA A 279 6.82 2.13 18.29
CA ALA A 279 5.61 1.35 18.57
C ALA A 279 5.46 1.08 20.08
N TRP A 280 6.57 0.74 20.76
CA TRP A 280 6.57 0.65 22.22
C TRP A 280 6.26 1.99 22.89
N LYS A 281 6.76 3.11 22.36
CA LYS A 281 6.39 4.44 22.90
C LYS A 281 4.88 4.66 22.86
N ALA A 282 4.21 4.33 21.75
CA ALA A 282 2.75 4.40 21.67
C ALA A 282 2.07 3.48 22.70
N GLN A 283 2.52 2.24 22.79
CA GLN A 283 2.00 1.24 23.73
C GLN A 283 2.06 1.75 25.19
N HIS A 284 3.21 2.27 25.64
CA HIS A 284 3.36 2.78 27.01
C HIS A 284 2.45 3.98 27.29
N ILE A 285 2.23 4.88 26.33
CA ILE A 285 1.30 6.00 26.51
C ILE A 285 -0.15 5.50 26.71
N PHE A 286 -0.55 4.46 25.98
CA PHE A 286 -1.87 3.84 26.19
C PHE A 286 -1.96 3.09 27.52
N GLU A 287 -0.88 2.44 27.97
CA GLU A 287 -0.80 1.77 29.28
C GLU A 287 -0.91 2.78 30.43
N ASP A 288 -0.16 3.88 30.37
CA ASP A 288 -0.20 4.97 31.34
C ASP A 288 -1.59 5.63 31.43
N ALA A 289 -2.31 5.68 30.30
CA ALA A 289 -3.69 6.15 30.24
C ALA A 289 -4.73 5.09 30.66
N GLY A 290 -4.31 3.84 30.91
CA GLY A 290 -5.19 2.74 31.32
C GLY A 290 -6.13 2.22 30.21
N VAL A 291 -5.76 2.41 28.95
CA VAL A 291 -6.60 2.09 27.77
C VAL A 291 -5.93 1.16 26.77
N ALA A 292 -4.75 0.61 27.09
CA ALA A 292 -3.97 -0.24 26.18
C ALA A 292 -4.75 -1.43 25.60
N ASP A 293 -5.66 -2.04 26.37
CA ASP A 293 -6.50 -3.16 25.93
C ASP A 293 -7.46 -2.79 24.77
N HIS A 294 -7.67 -1.50 24.52
CA HIS A 294 -8.50 -0.98 23.43
C HIS A 294 -7.71 -0.66 22.15
N PHE A 295 -6.38 -0.81 22.16
CA PHE A 295 -5.53 -0.70 20.97
C PHE A 295 -5.16 -2.10 20.47
N THR A 296 -5.67 -2.49 19.30
CA THR A 296 -5.74 -3.90 18.88
C THR A 296 -4.96 -4.22 17.59
N HIS A 297 -4.25 -3.25 17.01
CA HIS A 297 -3.55 -3.41 15.74
C HIS A 297 -2.12 -2.83 15.78
N GLY A 298 -1.38 -2.95 14.68
CA GLY A 298 -0.07 -2.29 14.54
C GLY A 298 -0.22 -0.76 14.50
N LEU A 299 0.85 -0.02 14.78
CA LEU A 299 0.85 1.44 14.73
C LEU A 299 0.87 2.00 13.30
N GLY A 300 1.18 1.16 12.31
CA GLY A 300 1.14 1.53 10.90
C GLY A 300 1.82 0.53 9.96
N HIS A 301 1.98 0.95 8.71
CA HIS A 301 2.61 0.22 7.62
C HIS A 301 3.19 1.16 6.56
N GLY A 302 3.93 0.63 5.58
CA GLY A 302 4.34 1.41 4.42
C GLY A 302 3.19 1.63 3.44
N VAL A 303 3.26 2.71 2.67
CA VAL A 303 2.28 3.07 1.61
C VAL A 303 3.03 3.45 0.32
N GLY A 304 2.60 2.89 -0.81
CA GLY A 304 3.25 3.15 -2.10
C GLY A 304 2.34 2.77 -3.27
N LEU A 305 2.79 1.82 -4.09
CA LEU A 305 1.95 1.23 -5.13
C LEU A 305 0.84 0.38 -4.50
N ASP A 306 1.10 -0.23 -3.35
CA ASP A 306 0.09 -0.90 -2.53
C ASP A 306 -0.22 -0.04 -1.31
N THR A 307 -1.47 -0.11 -0.82
CA THR A 307 -1.87 0.56 0.43
C THR A 307 -1.08 0.00 1.61
N HIS A 308 -0.93 -1.33 1.67
CA HIS A 308 -0.11 -2.01 2.66
C HIS A 308 1.17 -2.55 2.00
N GLU A 309 2.30 -1.91 2.28
CA GLU A 309 3.63 -2.42 1.93
C GLU A 309 4.59 -2.34 3.13
N GLN A 310 5.84 -2.79 2.95
CA GLN A 310 6.86 -2.64 3.98
C GLN A 310 7.25 -1.16 4.15
N PRO A 311 7.65 -0.74 5.36
CA PRO A 311 7.84 -1.56 6.57
C PRO A 311 6.54 -1.74 7.36
N SER A 312 6.42 -2.86 8.09
CA SER A 312 5.40 -2.97 9.14
C SER A 312 5.80 -2.17 10.39
N PHE A 313 4.91 -1.34 10.93
CA PHE A 313 5.16 -0.52 12.10
C PHE A 313 4.40 -1.09 13.31
N ASN A 314 5.09 -1.94 14.07
CA ASN A 314 4.59 -2.56 15.30
C ASN A 314 5.74 -2.90 16.26
N THR A 315 5.43 -3.38 17.46
CA THR A 315 6.42 -3.69 18.51
C THR A 315 7.40 -4.81 18.12
N GLY A 316 7.03 -5.68 17.17
CA GLY A 316 7.87 -6.73 16.61
C GLY A 316 8.68 -6.30 15.37
N SER A 317 8.57 -5.04 14.94
CA SER A 317 9.25 -4.56 13.73
C SER A 317 10.77 -4.59 13.88
N LYS A 318 11.44 -5.07 12.83
CA LYS A 318 12.90 -5.05 12.69
C LYS A 318 13.39 -3.89 11.82
N ALA A 319 12.48 -3.12 11.25
CA ALA A 319 12.83 -2.01 10.38
C ALA A 319 13.33 -0.81 11.18
N VAL A 320 14.26 -0.10 10.58
CA VAL A 320 14.77 1.19 11.02
C VAL A 320 14.28 2.23 10.02
N LEU A 321 13.87 3.41 10.49
CA LEU A 321 13.47 4.49 9.59
C LEU A 321 14.67 4.92 8.75
N GLU A 322 14.53 4.85 7.43
CA GLU A 322 15.57 5.25 6.48
C GLU A 322 14.99 6.26 5.48
N PRO A 323 15.80 7.23 5.00
CA PRO A 323 15.35 8.19 4.00
C PRO A 323 14.70 7.52 2.78
N GLY A 324 13.64 8.15 2.28
CA GLY A 324 12.82 7.65 1.19
C GLY A 324 11.74 6.64 1.62
N MET A 325 11.71 6.19 2.88
CA MET A 325 10.58 5.40 3.38
C MET A 325 9.33 6.25 3.56
N THR A 326 8.18 5.63 3.35
CA THR A 326 6.87 6.15 3.78
C THR A 326 6.27 5.21 4.79
N VAL A 327 5.67 5.73 5.85
CA VAL A 327 5.06 4.93 6.92
C VAL A 327 3.82 5.64 7.49
N THR A 328 2.71 4.93 7.67
CA THR A 328 1.53 5.43 8.40
C THR A 328 1.81 5.48 9.91
N VAL A 329 1.16 6.42 10.59
CA VAL A 329 1.13 6.55 12.05
C VAL A 329 -0.32 6.66 12.45
N GLU A 330 -0.94 5.54 12.77
CA GLU A 330 -2.39 5.37 12.86
C GLU A 330 -2.86 4.83 14.23
N PRO A 331 -2.49 5.44 15.37
CA PRO A 331 -3.03 4.99 16.66
C PRO A 331 -4.56 5.06 16.68
N GLY A 332 -5.18 4.09 17.35
CA GLY A 332 -6.62 4.06 17.52
C GLY A 332 -7.06 3.36 18.80
N LEU A 333 -8.21 3.77 19.33
CA LEU A 333 -8.86 3.16 20.48
C LEU A 333 -10.28 2.74 20.10
N TYR A 334 -10.62 1.49 20.40
CA TYR A 334 -11.90 0.90 20.04
C TYR A 334 -12.62 0.33 21.27
N TYR A 335 -13.76 0.93 21.57
CA TYR A 335 -14.65 0.55 22.65
C TYR A 335 -15.90 -0.06 22.05
N THR A 336 -15.98 -1.39 22.05
CA THR A 336 -17.08 -2.16 21.46
C THR A 336 -18.45 -1.56 21.77
N ASP A 337 -19.25 -1.39 20.73
CA ASP A 337 -20.61 -0.81 20.73
C ASP A 337 -20.73 0.64 21.21
N LYS A 338 -19.61 1.32 21.52
CA LYS A 338 -19.61 2.69 22.08
C LYS A 338 -18.98 3.69 21.11
N LEU A 339 -17.70 3.52 20.82
CA LEU A 339 -16.88 4.51 20.13
C LEU A 339 -15.64 3.83 19.56
N GLY A 340 -15.22 4.26 18.37
CA GLY A 340 -13.84 4.09 17.96
C GLY A 340 -13.29 5.40 17.44
N ILE A 341 -12.03 5.66 17.75
CA ILE A 341 -11.29 6.81 17.26
C ILE A 341 -9.96 6.31 16.71
N ARG A 342 -9.65 6.69 15.47
CA ARG A 342 -8.35 6.50 14.85
C ARG A 342 -7.96 7.80 14.17
N LEU A 343 -6.71 8.19 14.36
CA LEU A 343 -6.11 9.32 13.67
C LEU A 343 -4.89 8.80 12.94
N GLU A 344 -4.78 9.14 11.67
CA GLU A 344 -3.71 8.61 10.84
C GLU A 344 -3.08 9.67 9.96
N VAL A 345 -1.75 9.65 9.92
CA VAL A 345 -0.99 10.40 8.93
C VAL A 345 0.06 9.50 8.34
N THR A 346 0.43 9.74 7.09
CA THR A 346 1.60 9.10 6.48
C THR A 346 2.76 10.07 6.51
N VAL A 347 3.92 9.60 6.94
CA VAL A 347 5.16 10.38 6.92
C VAL A 347 6.09 9.86 5.83
N LEU A 348 6.78 10.77 5.16
CA LEU A 348 7.97 10.52 4.35
C LEU A 348 9.20 10.78 5.22
N VAL A 349 10.11 9.82 5.30
CA VAL A 349 11.40 9.98 5.97
C VAL A 349 12.35 10.72 5.03
N GLU A 350 12.84 11.87 5.49
CA GLU A 350 13.79 12.74 4.78
C GLU A 350 15.19 12.53 5.37
N GLU A 351 16.25 13.06 4.74
CA GLU A 351 17.62 12.93 5.23
C GLU A 351 17.84 13.49 6.65
N ASN A 352 17.09 14.53 7.04
CA ASN A 352 17.26 15.25 8.31
C ASN A 352 15.96 15.33 9.13
N GLY A 353 15.03 14.39 8.94
CA GLY A 353 13.76 14.39 9.66
C GLY A 353 12.66 13.67 8.91
N ILE A 354 11.44 14.16 9.04
CA ILE A 354 10.24 13.62 8.39
C ILE A 354 9.36 14.73 7.83
N THR A 355 8.63 14.42 6.77
CA THR A 355 7.57 15.26 6.20
C THR A 355 6.25 14.52 6.31
N VAL A 356 5.22 15.13 6.88
CA VAL A 356 3.85 14.59 6.81
C VAL A 356 3.29 14.85 5.41
N LEU A 357 2.80 13.79 4.74
CA LEU A 357 2.31 13.84 3.35
C LEU A 357 0.88 14.39 3.22
#